data_AF-A0A358ARP8-F1
#
_entry.id   AF-A0A358ARP8-F1
#
_cell.length_a   1.000
_cell.length_b   1.000
_cell.length_c   1.000
_cell.angle_alpha   90.00
_cell.angle_beta   90.00
_cell.angle_gamma   90.00
#
_symmetry.space_group_name_H-M   'P 1'
#
loop_
_entity.id
_entity.type
_entity.pdbx_description
1 polymer ?
#
loop_
_entity_poly.entity_id
_entity_poly.type
_entity_poly.pdbx_seq_one_letter_code
_entity_poly.pdbx_strand_id
1 'polypeptide(L)'
;MDILETVQNYSTMPAEGRKACLAELSQGKELKKLYRLTKGEHARAATRIMADMGDRAADFIKGNAADVLALFKAADPKVRMHAAQIIGNTCAPDHLEDLIYAIMHEDTLFALPSFLLAIGNAKTQRAKEFLEAYTLRSDIEKHLIEEKAALNKALANFVSKRKVHVRILPNDIVLLTTPNANVTYAAYRRLGMKPKKFGEYIALSHLKKFDDIYQTRAFCDAYLYLGKCGVADLAEFFAKRENAILQRAGVTGYRLEVKNVSHEVRLSIIKKCVASFQKLINTPSSYSIEIVLDINGDEADVLLNPLSDTRFAYRRNAVAASINPGVAACVCAYASEFFRPDARVLDNFCGSGTMLYERGYYPHGTLTGVDINKHAVGVAEENNRCAEHHPQFLHMDALKFTAKRYDEIISNMPFGLRVGSHAQNERLYRQYFAMLPGILTEKGIVTLYTQEKNLMEELIKSGGHFEVLKRATFESGGLYPAVYVLGKK
;
A
#
# COMPACT_ATOMS: atom_id res chain seq x y z
N MET A 1 -31.14 -9.46 28.07
CA MET A 1 -29.76 -9.54 28.59
C MET A 1 -29.75 -9.25 30.08
N ASP A 2 -29.15 -10.13 30.88
CA ASP A 2 -28.74 -9.81 32.25
C ASP A 2 -27.42 -9.02 32.16
N ILE A 3 -27.48 -7.74 32.51
CA ILE A 3 -26.34 -6.86 32.36
C ILE A 3 -25.25 -7.09 33.40
N LEU A 4 -25.61 -7.59 34.60
CA LEU A 4 -24.64 -7.85 35.66
C LEU A 4 -23.81 -9.07 35.29
N GLU A 5 -24.46 -10.15 34.87
CA GLU A 5 -23.80 -11.35 34.37
C GLU A 5 -22.91 -11.01 33.16
N THR A 6 -23.41 -10.19 32.24
CA THR A 6 -22.65 -9.75 31.06
C THR A 6 -21.38 -8.98 31.45
N VAL A 7 -21.49 -8.04 32.39
CA VAL A 7 -20.36 -7.21 32.86
C VAL A 7 -19.31 -8.07 33.57
N GLN A 8 -19.74 -9.05 34.38
CA GLN A 8 -18.84 -9.94 35.10
C GLN A 8 -18.08 -10.90 34.17
N ASN A 9 -18.74 -11.36 33.10
CA ASN A 9 -18.17 -12.35 32.18
C ASN A 9 -17.47 -11.73 30.95
N TYR A 10 -17.57 -10.42 30.74
CA TYR A 10 -17.07 -9.76 29.52
C TYR A 10 -15.58 -10.01 29.24
N SER A 11 -14.74 -10.04 30.28
CA SER A 11 -13.29 -10.26 30.13
C SER A 11 -12.91 -11.68 29.77
N THR A 12 -13.78 -12.66 30.04
CA THR A 12 -13.56 -14.09 29.75
C THR A 12 -14.14 -14.51 28.40
N MET A 13 -14.94 -13.64 27.76
CA MET A 13 -15.53 -13.90 26.46
C MET A 13 -14.50 -13.93 25.31
N PRO A 14 -14.66 -14.83 24.32
CA PRO A 14 -13.87 -14.80 23.09
C PRO A 14 -14.13 -13.51 22.30
N ALA A 15 -13.22 -13.14 21.40
CA ALA A 15 -13.27 -11.87 20.66
C ALA A 15 -14.56 -11.69 19.85
N GLU A 16 -15.06 -12.74 19.21
CA GLU A 16 -16.33 -12.72 18.47
C GLU A 16 -17.52 -12.50 19.40
N GLY A 17 -17.53 -13.16 20.56
CA GLY A 17 -18.55 -12.99 21.60
C GLY A 17 -18.59 -11.56 22.13
N ARG A 18 -17.42 -10.96 22.39
CA ARG A 18 -17.33 -9.54 22.79
C ARG A 18 -17.90 -8.61 21.71
N LYS A 19 -17.61 -8.85 20.43
CA LYS A 19 -18.10 -8.02 19.33
C LYS A 19 -19.63 -8.03 19.23
N ALA A 20 -20.25 -9.20 19.38
CA ALA A 20 -21.70 -9.37 19.40
C ALA A 20 -22.34 -8.71 20.63
N CYS A 21 -21.75 -8.94 21.82
CA CYS A 21 -22.17 -8.33 23.08
C CYS A 21 -22.16 -6.79 23.01
N LEU A 22 -21.09 -6.18 22.46
CA LEU A 22 -21.01 -4.74 22.27
C LEU A 22 -22.08 -4.18 21.32
N ALA A 23 -22.56 -4.98 20.36
CA ALA A 23 -23.63 -4.56 19.44
C ALA A 23 -25.00 -4.56 20.14
N GLU A 24 -25.25 -5.54 21.00
CA GLU A 24 -26.47 -5.59 21.82
C GLU A 24 -26.49 -4.47 22.87
N LEU A 25 -25.36 -4.27 23.57
CA LEU A 25 -25.20 -3.22 24.58
C LEU A 25 -25.30 -1.79 24.01
N SER A 26 -25.00 -1.59 22.72
CA SER A 26 -25.16 -0.27 22.08
C SER A 26 -26.61 0.17 21.91
N GLN A 27 -27.58 -0.67 22.22
CA GLN A 27 -28.99 -0.26 22.28
C GLN A 27 -29.24 0.67 23.48
N GLY A 28 -29.96 1.77 23.25
CA GLY A 28 -30.09 2.87 24.22
C GLY A 28 -30.62 2.50 25.62
N LYS A 29 -31.38 1.41 25.77
CA LYS A 29 -31.84 0.92 27.09
C LYS A 29 -30.73 0.22 27.87
N GLU A 30 -29.94 -0.62 27.21
CA GLU A 30 -28.88 -1.40 27.85
C GLU A 30 -27.64 -0.53 28.11
N LEU A 31 -27.33 0.39 27.21
CA LEU A 31 -26.28 1.39 27.42
C LEU A 31 -26.54 2.24 28.69
N LYS A 32 -27.78 2.66 28.92
CA LYS A 32 -28.18 3.37 30.16
C LYS A 32 -27.98 2.53 31.42
N LYS A 33 -28.25 1.23 31.36
CA LYS A 33 -28.03 0.34 32.50
C LYS A 33 -26.53 0.13 32.74
N LEU A 34 -25.75 -0.09 31.68
CA LEU A 34 -24.29 -0.23 31.76
C LEU A 34 -23.66 1.02 32.37
N TYR A 35 -24.17 2.18 31.95
CA TYR A 35 -23.77 3.46 32.47
C TYR A 35 -24.01 3.61 33.97
N ARG A 36 -25.15 3.18 34.50
CA ARG A 36 -25.41 3.23 35.96
C ARG A 36 -24.39 2.41 36.76
N LEU A 37 -23.90 1.31 36.17
CA LEU A 37 -22.91 0.45 36.81
C LEU A 37 -21.50 1.09 36.91
N THR A 38 -21.21 2.19 36.22
CA THR A 38 -19.94 2.92 36.41
C THR A 38 -19.86 3.68 37.71
N LYS A 39 -20.99 3.90 38.38
CA LYS A 39 -21.08 4.68 39.63
C LYS A 39 -21.08 3.79 40.88
N GLY A 40 -20.88 2.48 40.74
CA GLY A 40 -20.98 1.51 41.85
C GLY A 40 -19.87 0.47 41.86
N GLU A 41 -20.10 -0.65 42.54
CA GLU A 41 -19.10 -1.70 42.78
C GLU A 41 -18.55 -2.34 41.49
N HIS A 42 -19.29 -2.27 40.39
CA HIS A 42 -18.90 -2.81 39.09
C HIS A 42 -18.20 -1.80 38.16
N ALA A 43 -17.79 -0.64 38.68
CA ALA A 43 -17.29 0.48 37.88
C ALA A 43 -16.16 0.12 36.91
N ARG A 44 -15.19 -0.67 37.37
CA ARG A 44 -14.05 -1.11 36.55
C ARG A 44 -14.48 -1.89 35.31
N ALA A 45 -15.37 -2.85 35.49
CA ALA A 45 -15.82 -3.72 34.40
C ALA A 45 -16.77 -2.95 33.46
N ALA A 46 -17.68 -2.15 34.01
CA ALA A 46 -18.60 -1.34 33.22
C ALA A 46 -17.88 -0.28 32.36
N THR A 47 -16.89 0.42 32.93
CA THR A 47 -16.07 1.39 32.18
C THR A 47 -15.20 0.71 31.12
N ARG A 48 -14.68 -0.49 31.38
CA ARG A 48 -13.93 -1.28 30.39
C ARG A 48 -14.79 -1.57 29.16
N ILE A 49 -16.02 -2.02 29.38
CA ILE A 49 -16.96 -2.31 28.30
C ILE A 49 -17.28 -1.05 27.52
N MET A 50 -17.60 0.06 28.20
CA MET A 50 -17.88 1.32 27.52
C MET A 50 -16.69 1.86 26.73
N ALA A 51 -15.46 1.71 27.22
CA ALA A 51 -14.26 2.06 26.46
C ALA A 51 -14.14 1.22 25.17
N ASP A 52 -14.45 -0.07 25.24
CA ASP A 52 -14.44 -0.98 24.08
C ASP A 52 -15.60 -0.72 23.08
N MET A 53 -16.67 -0.05 23.50
CA MET A 53 -17.77 0.34 22.59
C MET A 53 -17.32 1.40 21.58
N GLY A 54 -16.35 2.25 21.93
CA GLY A 54 -15.84 3.33 21.08
C GLY A 54 -16.97 4.22 20.53
N ASP A 55 -16.96 4.45 19.22
CA ASP A 55 -17.92 5.31 18.53
C ASP A 55 -19.39 4.91 18.74
N ARG A 56 -19.68 3.64 19.06
CA ARG A 56 -21.05 3.14 19.28
C ARG A 56 -21.73 3.79 20.49
N ALA A 57 -20.95 4.32 21.43
CA ALA A 57 -21.45 5.01 22.61
C ALA A 57 -21.34 6.54 22.50
N ALA A 58 -20.82 7.09 21.40
CA ALA A 58 -20.40 8.49 21.32
C ALA A 58 -21.51 9.50 21.66
N ASP A 59 -22.69 9.37 21.06
CA ASP A 59 -23.81 10.29 21.30
C ASP A 59 -24.28 10.26 22.76
N PHE A 60 -24.33 9.06 23.34
CA PHE A 60 -24.71 8.89 24.74
C PHE A 60 -23.66 9.49 25.68
N ILE A 61 -22.38 9.27 25.41
CA ILE A 61 -21.29 9.82 26.23
C ILE A 61 -21.24 11.34 26.11
N LYS A 62 -21.43 11.93 24.93
CA LYS A 62 -21.50 13.39 24.75
C LYS A 62 -22.58 14.02 25.62
N GLY A 63 -23.76 13.40 25.71
CA GLY A 63 -24.84 13.85 26.58
C GLY A 63 -24.58 13.67 28.08
N ASN A 64 -23.56 12.89 28.47
CA ASN A 64 -23.27 12.52 29.86
C ASN A 64 -21.78 12.72 30.22
N ALA A 65 -21.06 13.59 29.50
CA ALA A 65 -19.61 13.68 29.61
C ALA A 65 -19.15 14.07 31.03
N ALA A 66 -19.87 14.98 31.69
CA ALA A 66 -19.55 15.46 33.04
C ALA A 66 -19.41 14.31 34.07
N ASP A 67 -20.28 13.31 33.98
CA ASP A 67 -20.26 12.15 34.87
C ASP A 67 -19.07 11.22 34.55
N VAL A 68 -18.67 11.10 33.28
CA VAL A 68 -17.48 10.34 32.88
C VAL A 68 -16.21 11.08 33.33
N LEU A 69 -16.17 12.41 33.22
CA LEU A 69 -15.06 13.23 33.71
C LEU A 69 -14.89 13.13 35.23
N ALA A 70 -15.99 13.00 35.99
CA ALA A 70 -15.92 12.76 37.43
C ALA A 70 -15.14 11.49 37.78
N LEU A 71 -15.10 10.49 36.88
CA LEU A 71 -14.34 9.26 37.07
C LEU A 71 -12.82 9.47 37.01
N PHE A 72 -12.30 10.61 36.54
CA PHE A 72 -10.88 10.95 36.67
C PHE A 72 -10.45 11.10 38.14
N LYS A 73 -11.39 11.21 39.09
CA LYS A 73 -11.10 11.24 40.53
C LYS A 73 -11.34 9.91 41.22
N ALA A 74 -11.65 8.84 40.47
CA ALA A 74 -11.90 7.53 41.05
C ALA A 74 -10.65 6.97 41.74
N ALA A 75 -10.82 6.30 42.88
CA ALA A 75 -9.72 5.69 43.62
C ALA A 75 -8.97 4.63 42.79
N ASP A 76 -9.71 3.89 41.95
CA ASP A 76 -9.17 2.85 41.09
C ASP A 76 -8.53 3.42 39.81
N PRO A 77 -7.21 3.26 39.59
CA PRO A 77 -6.54 3.78 38.39
C PRO A 77 -7.05 3.19 37.08
N LYS A 78 -7.57 1.95 37.10
CA LYS A 78 -8.14 1.34 35.88
C LYS A 78 -9.42 2.05 35.45
N VAL A 79 -10.23 2.52 36.41
CA VAL A 79 -11.43 3.32 36.12
C VAL A 79 -11.03 4.65 35.49
N ARG A 80 -10.03 5.36 36.05
CA ARG A 80 -9.51 6.62 35.48
C ARG A 80 -8.98 6.43 34.06
N MET A 81 -8.18 5.38 33.86
CA MET A 81 -7.64 4.99 32.55
C MET A 81 -8.76 4.71 31.52
N HIS A 82 -9.79 3.95 31.88
CA HIS A 82 -10.92 3.69 30.99
C HIS A 82 -11.74 4.94 30.71
N ALA A 83 -11.94 5.82 31.70
CA ALA A 83 -12.60 7.10 31.50
C ALA A 83 -11.85 7.94 30.46
N ALA A 84 -10.52 7.95 30.48
CA ALA A 84 -9.71 8.67 29.50
C ALA A 84 -9.92 8.10 28.09
N GLN A 85 -9.98 6.76 27.97
CA GLN A 85 -10.29 6.10 26.69
C GLN A 85 -11.70 6.45 26.19
N ILE A 86 -12.69 6.48 27.08
CA ILE A 86 -14.08 6.83 26.74
C ILE A 86 -14.15 8.24 26.18
N ILE A 87 -13.66 9.25 26.93
CA ILE A 87 -13.63 10.65 26.48
C ILE A 87 -12.81 10.76 25.20
N GLY A 88 -11.62 10.17 25.19
CA GLY A 88 -10.69 10.11 24.07
C GLY A 88 -11.31 9.62 22.76
N ASN A 89 -12.17 8.61 22.82
CA ASN A 89 -12.78 8.01 21.64
C ASN A 89 -14.09 8.68 21.21
N THR A 90 -14.67 9.57 22.02
CA THR A 90 -16.05 10.06 21.78
C THR A 90 -16.17 11.57 21.70
N CYS A 91 -15.48 12.32 22.56
CA CYS A 91 -15.61 13.77 22.70
C CYS A 91 -14.30 14.46 23.14
N ALA A 92 -13.15 13.90 22.79
CA ALA A 92 -11.84 14.44 23.14
C ALA A 92 -11.63 15.93 22.80
N PRO A 93 -12.08 16.45 21.63
CA PRO A 93 -11.91 17.88 21.31
C PRO A 93 -12.59 18.81 22.31
N ASP A 94 -13.75 18.43 22.84
CA ASP A 94 -14.55 19.25 23.75
C ASP A 94 -14.00 19.24 25.19
N HIS A 95 -13.21 18.22 25.54
CA HIS A 95 -12.71 17.95 26.89
C HIS A 95 -11.19 17.83 26.96
N LEU A 96 -10.49 18.51 26.05
CA LEU A 96 -9.03 18.46 25.97
C LEU A 96 -8.37 18.97 27.26
N GLU A 97 -8.83 20.09 27.80
CA GLU A 97 -8.23 20.67 29.01
C GLU A 97 -8.50 19.78 30.25
N ASP A 98 -9.63 19.09 30.30
CA ASP A 98 -9.90 18.10 31.35
C ASP A 98 -8.92 16.91 31.25
N LEU A 99 -8.65 16.43 30.03
CA LEU A 99 -7.68 15.35 29.79
C LEU A 99 -6.25 15.77 30.15
N ILE A 100 -5.85 17.00 29.78
CA ILE A 100 -4.54 17.58 30.11
C ILE A 100 -4.40 17.73 31.63
N TYR A 101 -5.42 18.27 32.29
CA TYR A 101 -5.42 18.40 33.75
C TYR A 101 -5.30 17.03 34.42
N ALA A 102 -6.07 16.04 33.96
CA ALA A 102 -6.07 14.70 34.54
C ALA A 102 -4.71 13.98 34.37
N ILE A 103 -4.09 14.02 33.19
CA ILE A 103 -2.79 13.37 32.98
C ILE A 103 -1.68 14.00 33.83
N MET A 104 -1.72 15.33 34.05
CA MET A 104 -0.74 16.05 34.86
C MET A 104 -0.80 15.70 36.35
N HIS A 105 -1.97 15.28 36.84
CA HIS A 105 -2.21 14.88 38.23
C HIS A 105 -2.34 13.36 38.40
N GLU A 106 -2.04 12.58 37.36
CA GLU A 106 -2.07 11.12 37.42
C GLU A 106 -0.72 10.59 37.91
N ASP A 107 -0.73 9.96 39.09
CA ASP A 107 0.44 9.34 39.71
C ASP A 107 0.64 7.88 39.26
N THR A 108 -0.40 7.24 38.69
CA THR A 108 -0.34 5.85 38.28
C THR A 108 0.21 5.69 36.86
N LEU A 109 1.50 5.34 36.76
CA LEU A 109 2.26 5.30 35.50
C LEU A 109 1.63 4.42 34.39
N PHE A 110 1.03 3.28 34.73
CA PHE A 110 0.40 2.41 33.73
C PHE A 110 -0.88 3.01 33.12
N ALA A 111 -1.46 4.06 33.70
CA ALA A 111 -2.64 4.73 33.18
C ALA A 111 -2.29 5.79 32.11
N LEU A 112 -1.08 6.36 32.16
CA LEU A 112 -0.62 7.45 31.30
C LEU A 112 -0.77 7.18 29.79
N PRO A 113 -0.48 5.97 29.28
CA PRO A 113 -0.67 5.65 27.87
C PRO A 113 -2.09 5.96 27.37
N SER A 114 -3.12 5.69 28.17
CA SER A 114 -4.51 5.92 27.75
C SER A 114 -4.86 7.40 27.67
N PHE A 115 -4.32 8.22 28.57
CA PHE A 115 -4.49 9.67 28.52
C PHE A 115 -3.76 10.30 27.32
N LEU A 116 -2.53 9.87 27.03
CA LEU A 116 -1.79 10.36 25.86
C LEU A 116 -2.56 10.09 24.57
N LEU A 117 -3.09 8.88 24.41
CA LEU A 117 -3.92 8.51 23.25
C LEU A 117 -5.21 9.35 23.19
N ALA A 118 -5.87 9.57 24.33
CA ALA A 118 -7.07 10.38 24.41
C ALA A 118 -6.83 11.84 24.00
N ILE A 119 -5.74 12.45 24.48
CA ILE A 119 -5.31 13.80 24.09
C ILE A 119 -5.01 13.84 22.58
N GLY A 120 -4.29 12.84 22.06
CA GLY A 120 -4.01 12.74 20.63
C GLY A 120 -5.28 12.67 19.76
N ASN A 121 -6.37 12.11 20.27
CA ASN A 121 -7.64 12.03 19.54
C ASN A 121 -8.40 13.37 19.49
N ALA A 122 -8.03 14.36 20.31
CA ALA A 122 -8.60 15.71 20.21
C ALA A 122 -8.24 16.39 18.88
N LYS A 123 -7.10 16.04 18.26
CA LYS A 123 -6.65 16.52 16.94
C LYS A 123 -6.64 18.05 16.79
N THR A 124 -6.40 18.77 17.89
CA THR A 124 -6.25 20.23 17.89
C THR A 124 -4.77 20.64 17.99
N GLN A 125 -4.45 21.86 17.57
CA GLN A 125 -3.10 22.41 17.72
C GLN A 125 -2.64 22.43 19.19
N ARG A 126 -3.55 22.74 20.11
CA ARG A 126 -3.30 22.71 21.56
C ARG A 126 -2.89 21.31 22.06
N ALA A 127 -3.56 20.26 21.59
CA ALA A 127 -3.23 18.88 21.96
C ALA A 127 -1.84 18.49 21.44
N LYS A 128 -1.51 18.89 20.21
CA LYS A 128 -0.20 18.68 19.62
C LYS A 128 0.91 19.33 20.45
N GLU A 129 0.76 20.60 20.80
CA GLU A 129 1.73 21.35 21.60
C GLU A 129 1.97 20.70 22.97
N PHE A 130 0.91 20.24 23.63
CA PHE A 130 1.04 19.51 24.89
C PHE A 130 1.84 18.22 24.72
N LEU A 131 1.52 17.42 23.70
CA LEU A 131 2.20 16.14 23.43
C LEU A 131 3.67 16.35 23.03
N GLU A 132 3.98 17.38 22.23
CA GLU A 132 5.37 17.71 21.86
C GLU A 132 6.22 18.18 23.06
N ALA A 133 5.59 18.80 24.07
CA ALA A 133 6.23 19.22 25.31
C ALA A 133 6.25 18.13 26.40
N TYR A 134 5.56 17.00 26.20
CA TYR A 134 5.40 15.95 27.20
C TYR A 134 6.74 15.23 27.48
N THR A 135 7.13 15.18 28.75
CA THR A 135 8.30 14.42 29.20
C THR A 135 7.84 13.07 29.75
N LEU A 136 8.45 11.98 29.27
CA LEU A 136 8.17 10.63 29.76
C LEU A 136 8.45 10.56 31.27
N ARG A 137 7.52 9.97 32.03
CA ARG A 137 7.57 9.99 33.51
C ARG A 137 7.99 8.67 34.13
N SER A 138 7.80 7.55 33.42
CA SER A 138 8.11 6.24 34.00
C SER A 138 9.62 5.94 34.01
N ASP A 139 10.12 5.49 35.15
CA ASP A 139 11.46 4.91 35.33
C ASP A 139 11.48 3.39 35.12
N ILE A 140 10.34 2.72 35.28
CA ILE A 140 10.16 1.29 34.97
C ILE A 140 10.18 1.09 33.46
N GLU A 141 11.12 0.26 32.97
CA GLU A 141 11.35 0.02 31.54
C GLU A 141 10.06 -0.36 30.77
N LYS A 142 9.27 -1.30 31.30
CA LYS A 142 8.03 -1.73 30.66
C LYS A 142 7.05 -0.57 30.44
N HIS A 143 6.82 0.24 31.48
CA HIS A 143 5.89 1.35 31.43
C HIS A 143 6.42 2.51 30.60
N LEU A 144 7.73 2.76 30.64
CA LEU A 144 8.40 3.75 29.79
C LEU A 144 8.23 3.40 28.29
N ILE A 145 8.36 2.12 27.93
CA ILE A 145 8.13 1.64 26.56
C ILE A 145 6.67 1.86 26.14
N GLU A 146 5.70 1.51 27.01
CA GLU A 146 4.27 1.66 26.75
C GLU A 146 3.87 3.15 26.63
N GLU A 147 4.41 4.01 27.49
CA GLU A 147 4.22 5.46 27.50
C GLU A 147 4.78 6.11 26.23
N LYS A 148 6.03 5.79 25.88
CA LYS A 148 6.66 6.26 24.63
C LYS A 148 5.87 5.81 23.40
N ALA A 149 5.42 4.57 23.36
CA ALA A 149 4.63 4.05 22.26
C ALA A 149 3.28 4.78 22.13
N ALA A 150 2.63 5.08 23.24
CA ALA A 150 1.39 5.84 23.25
C ALA A 150 1.59 7.30 22.83
N LEU A 151 2.65 7.96 23.29
CA LEU A 151 3.02 9.31 22.86
C LEU A 151 3.25 9.37 21.34
N ASN A 152 4.05 8.45 20.80
CA ASN A 152 4.31 8.38 19.36
C ASN A 152 3.03 8.14 18.55
N LYS A 153 2.13 7.27 19.05
CA LYS A 153 0.83 7.01 18.41
C LYS A 153 -0.11 8.21 18.51
N ALA A 154 -0.07 8.99 19.59
CA ALA A 154 -0.83 10.22 19.72
C ALA A 154 -0.31 11.29 18.75
N LEU A 155 1.02 11.48 18.67
CA LEU A 155 1.66 12.41 17.74
C LEU A 155 1.40 12.05 16.26
N ALA A 156 1.24 10.76 15.94
CA ALA A 156 0.87 10.29 14.60
C ALA A 156 -0.45 10.89 14.08
N ASN A 157 -1.39 11.27 14.95
CA ASN A 157 -2.65 11.92 14.54
C ASN A 157 -2.45 13.33 13.95
N PHE A 158 -1.29 13.95 14.16
CA PHE A 158 -0.97 15.30 13.69
C PHE A 158 -0.04 15.31 12.47
N VAL A 159 0.32 14.12 11.97
CA VAL A 159 1.11 13.97 10.75
C VAL A 159 0.19 14.09 9.54
N SER A 160 0.38 15.15 8.76
CA SER A 160 -0.28 15.32 7.47
C SER A 160 0.52 14.66 6.35
N LYS A 161 -0.16 13.84 5.55
CA LYS A 161 0.39 13.31 4.31
C LYS A 161 0.55 14.46 3.31
N ARG A 162 1.74 14.60 2.74
CA ARG A 162 2.03 15.52 1.64
C ARG A 162 2.97 14.89 0.63
N LYS A 163 2.95 15.38 -0.61
CA LYS A 163 3.97 15.02 -1.59
C LYS A 163 5.32 15.58 -1.16
N VAL A 164 6.36 14.77 -1.27
CA VAL A 164 7.73 15.15 -0.95
C VAL A 164 8.62 15.06 -2.18
N HIS A 165 9.64 15.91 -2.21
CA HIS A 165 10.76 15.77 -3.14
C HIS A 165 11.97 15.44 -2.29
N VAL A 166 12.52 14.24 -2.48
CA VAL A 166 13.70 13.81 -1.73
C VAL A 166 14.96 14.42 -2.36
N ARG A 167 15.76 15.09 -1.53
CA ARG A 167 17.06 15.61 -1.94
C ARG A 167 18.04 14.45 -2.21
N ILE A 168 18.64 14.45 -3.40
CA ILE A 168 19.74 13.55 -3.77
C ILE A 168 21.10 14.24 -3.56
N LEU A 169 22.07 13.48 -3.07
CA LEU A 169 23.48 13.85 -2.94
C LEU A 169 24.33 13.22 -4.06
N PRO A 170 25.52 13.77 -4.38
CA PRO A 170 26.33 13.30 -5.52
C PRO A 170 26.71 11.80 -5.52
N ASN A 171 26.81 11.20 -4.33
CA ASN A 171 27.19 9.80 -4.12
C ASN A 171 26.00 8.89 -3.82
N ASP A 172 24.78 9.43 -3.86
CA ASP A 172 23.59 8.62 -3.63
C ASP A 172 23.37 7.63 -4.78
N ILE A 173 22.81 6.48 -4.40
CA ILE A 173 22.42 5.42 -5.31
C ILE A 173 20.90 5.33 -5.26
N VAL A 174 20.26 5.37 -6.43
CA VAL A 174 18.83 5.06 -6.58
C VAL A 174 18.70 3.65 -7.14
N LEU A 175 17.98 2.80 -6.41
CA LEU A 175 17.71 1.42 -6.77
C LEU A 175 16.31 1.31 -7.37
N LEU A 176 16.23 0.64 -8.51
CA LEU A 176 14.99 0.44 -9.26
C LEU A 176 14.64 -1.05 -9.26
N THR A 177 13.42 -1.35 -8.85
CA THR A 177 12.84 -2.69 -9.05
C THR A 177 12.35 -2.81 -10.48
N THR A 178 12.50 -4.00 -11.06
CA THR A 178 12.10 -4.23 -12.44
C THR A 178 11.71 -5.67 -12.67
N PRO A 179 10.68 -5.92 -13.48
CA PRO A 179 10.34 -7.27 -13.89
C PRO A 179 11.42 -7.88 -14.81
N ASN A 180 12.26 -7.07 -15.45
CA ASN A 180 13.34 -7.55 -16.28
C ASN A 180 14.52 -6.56 -16.29
N ALA A 181 15.60 -6.95 -15.61
CA ALA A 181 16.81 -6.15 -15.45
C ALA A 181 17.40 -5.65 -16.78
N ASN A 182 17.39 -6.47 -17.83
CA ASN A 182 17.99 -6.11 -19.11
C ASN A 182 17.16 -5.03 -19.83
N VAL A 183 15.84 -5.03 -19.69
CA VAL A 183 14.95 -4.01 -20.27
C VAL A 183 15.21 -2.66 -19.65
N THR A 184 15.14 -2.59 -18.31
CA THR A 184 15.40 -1.35 -17.57
C THR A 184 16.81 -0.84 -17.79
N TYR A 185 17.80 -1.74 -17.76
CA TYR A 185 19.19 -1.39 -18.06
C TYR A 185 19.32 -0.76 -19.45
N ALA A 186 18.75 -1.39 -20.48
CA ALA A 186 18.82 -0.88 -21.85
C ALA A 186 18.10 0.48 -21.99
N ALA A 187 16.94 0.65 -21.34
CA ALA A 187 16.19 1.90 -21.37
C ALA A 187 17.03 3.08 -20.83
N TYR A 188 17.67 2.91 -19.68
CA TYR A 188 18.53 3.97 -19.12
C TYR A 188 19.82 4.18 -19.91
N ARG A 189 20.40 3.14 -20.51
CA ARG A 189 21.56 3.30 -21.41
C ARG A 189 21.24 4.19 -22.61
N ARG A 190 20.05 4.06 -23.21
CA ARG A 190 19.59 4.91 -24.31
C ARG A 190 19.42 6.38 -23.90
N LEU A 191 19.11 6.63 -22.63
CA LEU A 191 19.05 7.98 -22.04
C LEU A 191 20.43 8.55 -21.69
N GLY A 192 21.53 7.87 -22.05
CA GLY A 192 22.89 8.31 -21.75
C GLY A 192 23.32 8.08 -20.30
N MET A 193 22.50 7.42 -19.49
CA MET A 193 22.84 7.07 -18.11
C MET A 193 23.75 5.83 -18.05
N LYS A 194 24.36 5.60 -16.88
CA LYS A 194 25.26 4.48 -16.60
C LYS A 194 24.65 3.55 -15.52
N PRO A 195 23.57 2.82 -15.84
CA PRO A 195 22.98 1.86 -14.91
C PRO A 195 23.97 0.75 -14.57
N LYS A 196 23.82 0.18 -13.38
CA LYS A 196 24.55 -1.01 -12.91
C LYS A 196 23.58 -2.04 -12.34
N LYS A 197 23.89 -3.32 -12.47
CA LYS A 197 23.16 -4.37 -11.74
C LYS A 197 23.57 -4.33 -10.26
N PHE A 198 22.60 -4.41 -9.36
CA PHE A 198 22.81 -4.41 -7.92
C PHE A 198 21.84 -5.41 -7.29
N GLY A 199 22.27 -6.67 -7.12
CA GLY A 199 21.35 -7.76 -6.77
C GLY A 199 20.18 -7.83 -7.75
N GLU A 200 18.96 -7.84 -7.23
CA GLU A 200 17.70 -7.82 -7.98
C GLU A 200 17.33 -6.41 -8.54
N TYR A 201 18.10 -5.39 -8.20
CA TYR A 201 17.84 -3.99 -8.57
C TYR A 201 18.70 -3.54 -9.76
N ILE A 202 18.23 -2.48 -10.43
CA ILE A 202 19.06 -1.63 -11.27
C ILE A 202 19.43 -0.37 -10.50
N ALA A 203 20.73 -0.15 -10.32
CA ALA A 203 21.28 1.01 -9.64
C ALA A 203 21.60 2.15 -10.61
N LEU A 204 21.20 3.36 -10.23
CA LEU A 204 21.59 4.62 -10.86
C LEU A 204 22.35 5.48 -9.84
N SER A 205 23.37 6.19 -10.31
CA SER A 205 24.19 7.08 -9.49
C SER A 205 24.40 8.40 -10.22
N HIS A 206 24.86 9.42 -9.50
CA HIS A 206 25.16 10.76 -10.05
C HIS A 206 23.94 11.43 -10.70
N LEU A 207 22.74 11.15 -10.18
CA LEU A 207 21.52 11.85 -10.59
C LEU A 207 21.58 13.30 -10.10
N LYS A 208 21.08 14.24 -10.91
CA LYS A 208 20.97 15.64 -10.49
C LYS A 208 19.74 15.85 -9.63
N LYS A 209 18.65 15.15 -9.95
CA LYS A 209 17.39 15.13 -9.20
C LYS A 209 16.87 13.69 -9.11
N PHE A 210 16.13 13.38 -8.05
CA PHE A 210 15.46 12.07 -7.94
C PHE A 210 14.57 11.81 -9.14
N ASP A 211 13.82 12.82 -9.58
CA ASP A 211 12.83 12.70 -10.66
C ASP A 211 13.45 12.42 -12.04
N ASP A 212 14.77 12.56 -12.21
CA ASP A 212 15.47 12.26 -13.46
C ASP A 212 15.28 10.78 -13.89
N ILE A 213 14.94 9.89 -12.95
CA ILE A 213 14.61 8.49 -13.23
C ILE A 213 13.33 8.35 -14.07
N TYR A 214 12.40 9.28 -13.98
CA TYR A 214 11.10 9.19 -14.66
C TYR A 214 11.16 9.54 -16.16
N GLN A 215 12.36 9.79 -16.71
CA GLN A 215 12.59 9.91 -18.15
C GLN A 215 12.27 8.62 -18.93
N THR A 216 12.13 7.49 -18.23
CA THR A 216 11.56 6.25 -18.77
C THR A 216 10.54 5.66 -17.81
N ARG A 217 9.62 4.87 -18.36
CA ARG A 217 8.58 4.17 -17.59
C ARG A 217 8.98 2.72 -17.27
N ALA A 218 10.11 2.25 -17.80
CA ALA A 218 10.53 0.84 -17.76
C ALA A 218 11.13 0.39 -16.41
N PHE A 219 10.39 0.57 -15.31
CA PHE A 219 10.68 0.03 -13.98
C PHE A 219 9.41 0.10 -13.10
N CYS A 220 9.37 -0.66 -12.01
CA CYS A 220 8.21 -0.70 -11.10
C CYS A 220 8.31 0.39 -10.03
N ASP A 221 9.14 0.18 -9.02
CA ASP A 221 9.38 1.11 -7.91
C ASP A 221 10.82 1.61 -7.89
N ALA A 222 11.04 2.77 -7.27
CA ALA A 222 12.33 3.40 -7.10
C ALA A 222 12.59 3.78 -5.64
N TYR A 223 13.82 3.58 -5.20
CA TYR A 223 14.24 3.77 -3.83
C TYR A 223 15.57 4.50 -3.76
N LEU A 224 15.71 5.46 -2.84
CA LEU A 224 17.01 5.96 -2.44
C LEU A 224 17.65 4.94 -1.47
N TYR A 225 18.83 4.44 -1.80
CA TYR A 225 19.57 3.50 -0.97
C TYR A 225 20.23 4.22 0.20
N LEU A 226 19.86 3.87 1.43
CA LEU A 226 20.40 4.47 2.65
C LEU A 226 21.60 3.70 3.21
N GLY A 227 21.82 2.47 2.73
CA GLY A 227 22.91 1.59 3.11
C GLY A 227 22.43 0.20 3.48
N LYS A 228 23.37 -0.61 3.96
CA LYS A 228 23.16 -1.99 4.41
C LYS A 228 23.74 -2.17 5.80
N CYS A 229 23.08 -2.98 6.63
CA CYS A 229 23.56 -3.35 7.96
C CYS A 229 23.05 -4.73 8.38
N GLY A 230 23.57 -5.26 9.49
CA GLY A 230 22.96 -6.42 10.13
C GLY A 230 21.56 -6.10 10.65
N VAL A 231 20.65 -7.08 10.64
CA VAL A 231 19.30 -6.95 11.21
C VAL A 231 19.36 -6.60 12.70
N ALA A 232 20.38 -7.11 13.41
CA ALA A 232 20.64 -6.77 14.81
C ALA A 232 20.98 -5.28 15.02
N ASP A 233 21.58 -4.63 14.01
CA ASP A 233 22.14 -3.27 14.10
C ASP A 233 21.16 -2.20 13.59
N LEU A 234 19.98 -2.58 13.11
CA LEU A 234 19.00 -1.66 12.51
C LEU A 234 18.63 -0.49 13.43
N ALA A 235 18.48 -0.74 14.73
CA ALA A 235 18.16 0.30 15.70
C ALA A 235 19.25 1.38 15.75
N GLU A 236 20.52 0.96 15.83
CA GLU A 236 21.68 1.86 15.83
C GLU A 236 21.86 2.55 14.48
N PHE A 237 21.66 1.82 13.37
CA PHE A 237 21.71 2.35 12.02
C PHE A 237 20.76 3.54 11.85
N PHE A 238 19.51 3.40 12.33
CA PHE A 238 18.49 4.44 12.27
C PHE A 238 18.78 5.59 13.21
N ALA A 239 19.21 5.32 14.45
CA ALA A 239 19.58 6.37 15.40
C ALA A 239 20.66 7.32 14.84
N LYS A 240 21.62 6.78 14.09
CA LYS A 240 22.68 7.57 13.43
C LYS A 240 22.22 8.33 12.18
N ARG A 241 21.11 7.93 11.54
CA ARG A 241 20.68 8.43 10.21
C ARG A 241 19.37 9.20 10.22
N GLU A 242 18.63 9.21 11.32
CA GLU A 242 17.34 9.90 11.44
C GLU A 242 17.39 11.35 10.95
N ASN A 243 18.37 12.14 11.42
CA ASN A 243 18.51 13.53 11.00
C ASN A 243 18.80 13.67 9.50
N ALA A 244 19.57 12.75 8.90
CA ALA A 244 19.84 12.76 7.46
C ALA A 244 18.57 12.43 6.65
N ILE A 245 17.76 11.48 7.10
CA ILE A 245 16.47 11.15 6.48
C ILE A 245 15.53 12.35 6.55
N LEU A 246 15.41 13.00 7.71
CA LEU A 246 14.60 14.20 7.91
C LEU A 246 15.04 15.35 6.99
N GLN A 247 16.35 15.62 6.90
CA GLN A 247 16.89 16.66 6.02
C GLN A 247 16.66 16.35 4.53
N ARG A 248 16.66 15.08 4.15
CA ARG A 248 16.42 14.65 2.77
C ARG A 248 14.95 14.75 2.37
N ALA A 249 14.05 14.27 3.22
CA ALA A 249 12.62 14.15 2.91
C ALA A 249 11.79 15.38 3.32
N GLY A 250 12.27 16.16 4.29
CA GLY A 250 11.57 17.32 4.82
C GLY A 250 10.26 16.99 5.53
N VAL A 251 10.07 15.76 6.01
CA VAL A 251 8.85 15.29 6.70
C VAL A 251 9.20 14.39 7.87
N THR A 252 8.35 14.39 8.90
CA THR A 252 8.48 13.51 10.07
C THR A 252 7.70 12.20 9.92
N GLY A 253 6.62 12.20 9.14
CA GLY A 253 5.74 11.05 8.95
C GLY A 253 6.26 10.03 7.95
N TYR A 254 6.53 8.82 8.42
CA TYR A 254 6.96 7.69 7.59
C TYR A 254 6.17 6.42 7.86
N ARG A 255 6.19 5.47 6.93
CA ARG A 255 5.82 4.07 7.17
C ARG A 255 7.05 3.20 7.12
N LEU A 256 7.17 2.25 8.04
CA LEU A 256 8.17 1.19 7.97
C LEU A 256 7.57 -0.08 7.34
N GLU A 257 8.17 -0.57 6.27
CA GLU A 257 7.82 -1.83 5.62
C GLU A 257 9.01 -2.80 5.75
N VAL A 258 8.75 -4.07 6.05
CA VAL A 258 9.80 -5.12 6.12
C VAL A 258 9.39 -6.25 5.20
N LYS A 259 10.24 -6.54 4.22
CA LYS A 259 10.04 -7.56 3.19
C LYS A 259 10.80 -8.84 3.56
N ASN A 260 10.44 -9.95 2.90
CA ASN A 260 11.19 -11.22 2.92
C ASN A 260 11.36 -11.88 4.30
N VAL A 261 10.41 -11.66 5.21
CA VAL A 261 10.37 -12.32 6.53
C VAL A 261 8.94 -12.76 6.88
N SER A 262 8.81 -13.66 7.86
CA SER A 262 7.51 -14.05 8.38
C SER A 262 6.79 -12.89 9.07
N HIS A 263 5.47 -13.00 9.22
CA HIS A 263 4.64 -11.98 9.86
C HIS A 263 5.12 -11.63 11.28
N GLU A 264 5.49 -12.63 12.07
CA GLU A 264 5.93 -12.47 13.46
C GLU A 264 7.27 -11.75 13.55
N VAL A 265 8.24 -12.14 12.71
CA VAL A 265 9.56 -11.50 12.64
C VAL A 265 9.43 -10.05 12.19
N ARG A 266 8.58 -9.78 11.17
CA ARG A 266 8.28 -8.43 10.71
C ARG A 266 7.81 -7.52 11.85
N LEU A 267 6.85 -7.97 12.66
CA LEU A 267 6.32 -7.16 13.77
C LEU A 267 7.41 -6.86 14.82
N SER A 268 8.27 -7.84 15.11
CA SER A 268 9.39 -7.66 16.04
C SER A 268 10.40 -6.61 15.54
N ILE A 269 10.80 -6.70 14.26
CA ILE A 269 11.72 -5.74 13.64
C ILE A 269 11.11 -4.33 13.63
N ILE A 270 9.84 -4.20 13.22
CA ILE A 270 9.15 -2.91 13.21
C ILE A 270 9.15 -2.29 14.61
N LYS A 271 8.77 -3.06 15.64
CA LYS A 271 8.73 -2.57 17.02
C LYS A 271 10.10 -2.03 17.46
N LYS A 272 11.18 -2.76 17.18
CA LYS A 272 12.55 -2.36 17.53
C LYS A 272 12.99 -1.08 16.80
N CYS A 273 12.75 -1.00 15.49
CA CYS A 273 13.18 0.14 14.67
C CYS A 273 12.35 1.40 14.98
N VAL A 274 11.04 1.28 15.19
CA VAL A 274 10.19 2.42 15.57
C VAL A 274 10.61 3.00 16.92
N ALA A 275 11.06 2.16 17.85
CA ALA A 275 11.54 2.63 19.15
C ALA A 275 12.87 3.41 19.09
N SER A 276 13.67 3.25 18.03
CA SER A 276 14.96 3.92 17.88
C SER A 276 14.88 5.33 17.29
N PHE A 277 13.77 5.68 16.62
CA PHE A 277 13.52 7.04 16.15
C PHE A 277 13.07 7.95 17.30
N GLN A 278 13.52 9.21 17.27
CA GLN A 278 13.15 10.25 18.24
C GLN A 278 12.22 11.31 17.63
N LYS A 279 12.37 11.59 16.34
CA LYS A 279 11.71 12.69 15.61
C LYS A 279 10.84 12.18 14.46
N LEU A 280 11.25 11.09 13.81
CA LEU A 280 10.45 10.40 12.80
C LEU A 280 9.31 9.65 13.50
N ILE A 281 8.11 9.83 12.98
CA ILE A 281 6.88 9.28 13.56
C ILE A 281 6.33 8.24 12.58
N ASN A 282 6.26 7.00 13.04
CA ASN A 282 5.68 5.92 12.25
C ASN A 282 4.17 6.07 12.14
N THR A 283 3.67 6.12 10.91
CA THR A 283 2.29 6.41 10.54
C THR A 283 1.81 5.40 9.50
N PRO A 284 1.26 4.24 9.91
CA PRO A 284 0.90 3.18 8.97
C PRO A 284 -0.13 3.57 7.90
N SER A 285 -0.92 4.62 8.14
CA SER A 285 -2.03 5.06 7.28
C SER A 285 -1.87 6.48 6.69
N SER A 286 -1.05 7.35 7.29
CA SER A 286 -0.89 8.76 6.88
C SER A 286 0.59 9.14 6.77
N TYR A 287 1.25 8.54 5.79
CA TYR A 287 2.69 8.70 5.57
C TYR A 287 3.01 9.38 4.24
N SER A 288 4.11 10.14 4.23
CA SER A 288 4.62 10.85 3.05
C SER A 288 5.83 10.18 2.44
N ILE A 289 6.53 9.34 3.21
CA ILE A 289 7.65 8.50 2.78
C ILE A 289 7.48 7.10 3.34
N GLU A 290 8.09 6.13 2.68
CA GLU A 290 8.21 4.76 3.19
C GLU A 290 9.68 4.39 3.34
N ILE A 291 10.04 3.84 4.49
CA ILE A 291 11.33 3.19 4.71
C ILE A 291 11.09 1.70 4.54
N VAL A 292 11.77 1.09 3.58
CA VAL A 292 11.67 -0.33 3.27
C VAL A 292 12.93 -1.03 3.74
N LEU A 293 12.75 -2.11 4.50
CA LEU A 293 13.79 -3.05 4.88
C LEU A 293 13.66 -4.28 4.01
N ASP A 294 14.62 -4.48 3.11
CA ASP A 294 14.72 -5.71 2.32
C ASP A 294 15.70 -6.66 3.01
N ILE A 295 15.16 -7.71 3.63
CA ILE A 295 15.91 -8.63 4.48
C ILE A 295 16.42 -9.82 3.66
N ASN A 296 17.71 -10.11 3.78
CA ASN A 296 18.33 -11.29 3.21
C ASN A 296 19.21 -11.96 4.27
N GLY A 297 18.70 -13.04 4.87
CA GLY A 297 19.32 -13.66 6.04
C GLY A 297 19.40 -12.68 7.21
N ASP A 298 20.60 -12.48 7.74
CA ASP A 298 20.87 -11.56 8.86
C ASP A 298 21.26 -10.14 8.41
N GLU A 299 21.19 -9.84 7.11
CA GLU A 299 21.46 -8.52 6.57
C GLU A 299 20.19 -7.83 6.07
N ALA A 300 20.20 -6.50 6.11
CA ALA A 300 19.11 -5.65 5.65
C ALA A 300 19.63 -4.56 4.71
N ASP A 301 19.09 -4.51 3.50
CA ASP A 301 19.19 -3.32 2.64
C ASP A 301 18.13 -2.30 3.07
N VAL A 302 18.55 -1.09 3.39
CA VAL A 302 17.69 -0.02 3.90
C VAL A 302 17.41 0.98 2.78
N LEU A 303 16.12 1.12 2.46
CA LEU A 303 15.63 1.83 1.28
C LEU A 303 14.65 2.93 1.69
N LEU A 304 14.68 4.06 1.00
CA LEU A 304 13.72 5.15 1.17
C LEU A 304 12.91 5.35 -0.12
N ASN A 305 11.60 5.12 -0.06
CA ASN A 305 10.67 5.44 -1.13
C ASN A 305 10.02 6.82 -0.87
N PRO A 306 10.21 7.81 -1.76
CA PRO A 306 9.61 9.14 -1.61
C PRO A 306 8.11 9.18 -1.90
N LEU A 307 7.52 8.11 -2.45
CA LEU A 307 6.11 8.02 -2.83
C LEU A 307 5.67 9.16 -3.77
N SER A 308 6.60 9.65 -4.59
CA SER A 308 6.39 10.74 -5.55
C SER A 308 6.07 10.25 -6.96
N ASP A 309 6.02 8.93 -7.19
CA ASP A 309 5.75 8.37 -8.51
C ASP A 309 4.32 8.69 -8.98
N THR A 310 4.23 9.44 -10.06
CA THR A 310 2.97 9.85 -10.68
C THR A 310 2.77 9.25 -12.07
N ARG A 311 3.69 8.42 -12.56
CA ARG A 311 3.63 7.82 -13.91
C ARG A 311 2.30 7.12 -14.16
N PHE A 312 1.76 6.47 -13.13
CA PHE A 312 0.57 5.62 -13.23
C PHE A 312 -0.69 6.28 -12.65
N ALA A 313 -0.73 7.62 -12.57
CA ALA A 313 -1.86 8.37 -12.00
C ALA A 313 -3.20 8.16 -12.72
N TYR A 314 -3.17 7.67 -13.97
CA TYR A 314 -4.38 7.27 -14.71
C TYR A 314 -5.12 6.10 -14.03
N ARG A 315 -4.40 5.25 -13.27
CA ARG A 315 -4.95 4.04 -12.66
C ARG A 315 -5.68 4.37 -11.36
N ARG A 316 -6.94 4.78 -11.48
CA ARG A 316 -7.85 5.03 -10.34
C ARG A 316 -8.39 3.74 -9.75
N ASN A 317 -8.77 2.81 -10.63
CA ASN A 317 -9.35 1.54 -10.27
C ASN A 317 -8.61 0.39 -10.96
N ALA A 318 -8.70 -0.81 -10.39
CA ALA A 318 -8.10 -2.01 -10.93
C ALA A 318 -9.03 -3.20 -10.70
N VAL A 319 -9.00 -4.17 -11.60
CA VAL A 319 -9.68 -5.47 -11.41
C VAL A 319 -8.71 -6.53 -10.93
N ALA A 320 -9.23 -7.62 -10.38
CA ALA A 320 -8.43 -8.79 -10.02
C ALA A 320 -7.56 -9.25 -11.21
N ALA A 321 -6.32 -9.65 -10.92
CA ALA A 321 -5.33 -10.06 -11.92
C ALA A 321 -4.92 -8.98 -12.96
N SER A 322 -5.26 -7.70 -12.76
CA SER A 322 -4.71 -6.61 -13.58
C SER A 322 -3.19 -6.60 -13.49
N ILE A 323 -2.52 -6.49 -14.64
CA ILE A 323 -1.07 -6.31 -14.70
C ILE A 323 -0.65 -5.06 -13.90
N ASN A 324 0.50 -5.14 -13.23
CA ASN A 324 1.12 -3.97 -12.62
C ASN A 324 1.57 -2.99 -13.73
N PRO A 325 1.30 -1.68 -13.61
CA PRO A 325 1.56 -0.75 -14.70
C PRO A 325 3.05 -0.55 -14.99
N GLY A 326 3.94 -0.68 -14.00
CA GLY A 326 5.39 -0.72 -14.24
C GLY A 326 5.82 -1.95 -15.02
N VAL A 327 5.13 -3.09 -14.81
CA VAL A 327 5.34 -4.29 -15.63
C VAL A 327 4.86 -4.07 -17.06
N ALA A 328 3.65 -3.54 -17.26
CA ALA A 328 3.12 -3.21 -18.58
C ALA A 328 4.03 -2.21 -19.33
N ALA A 329 4.55 -1.20 -18.63
CA ALA A 329 5.51 -0.25 -19.18
C ALA A 329 6.82 -0.93 -19.63
N CYS A 330 7.34 -1.87 -18.84
CA CYS A 330 8.49 -2.67 -19.23
C CYS A 330 8.20 -3.58 -20.44
N VAL A 331 7.00 -4.17 -20.53
CA VAL A 331 6.60 -4.96 -21.70
C VAL A 331 6.58 -4.08 -22.95
N CYS A 332 5.99 -2.88 -22.86
CA CYS A 332 5.99 -1.91 -23.97
C CYS A 332 7.42 -1.49 -24.36
N ALA A 333 8.27 -1.17 -23.39
CA ALA A 333 9.67 -0.81 -23.65
C ALA A 333 10.50 -1.96 -24.26
N TYR A 334 10.16 -3.21 -23.97
CA TYR A 334 10.80 -4.37 -24.55
C TYR A 334 10.40 -4.60 -26.02
N ALA A 335 9.14 -4.31 -26.37
CA ALA A 335 8.58 -4.46 -27.71
C ALA A 335 8.73 -3.20 -28.58
N SER A 336 9.12 -2.05 -28.01
CA SER A 336 9.01 -0.74 -28.65
C SER A 336 9.76 -0.58 -29.96
N GLU A 337 10.79 -1.38 -30.22
CA GLU A 337 11.53 -1.35 -31.49
C GLU A 337 10.70 -1.83 -32.69
N PHE A 338 9.59 -2.53 -32.46
CA PHE A 338 8.67 -3.00 -33.49
C PHE A 338 7.40 -2.15 -33.61
N PHE A 339 7.23 -1.13 -32.76
CA PHE A 339 6.06 -0.27 -32.80
C PHE A 339 6.11 0.67 -34.00
N ARG A 340 4.95 0.87 -34.64
CA ARG A 340 4.78 1.73 -35.82
C ARG A 340 4.04 3.02 -35.44
N PRO A 341 4.47 4.18 -35.94
CA PRO A 341 3.87 5.47 -35.58
C PRO A 341 2.37 5.61 -35.84
N ASP A 342 1.86 4.98 -36.89
CA ASP A 342 0.44 5.07 -37.27
C ASP A 342 -0.33 3.77 -36.99
N ALA A 343 0.18 2.92 -36.11
CA ALA A 343 -0.40 1.61 -35.85
C ALA A 343 -1.83 1.72 -35.32
N ARG A 344 -2.71 0.88 -35.86
CA ARG A 344 -3.94 0.49 -35.18
C ARG A 344 -3.61 -0.63 -34.20
N VAL A 345 -3.68 -0.33 -32.92
CA VAL A 345 -3.33 -1.22 -31.81
C VAL A 345 -4.58 -1.82 -31.19
N LEU A 346 -4.55 -3.11 -30.93
CA LEU A 346 -5.60 -3.86 -30.26
C LEU A 346 -5.07 -4.54 -28.99
N ASP A 347 -5.85 -4.49 -27.91
CA ASP A 347 -5.72 -5.42 -26.78
C ASP A 347 -7.02 -6.21 -26.65
N ASN A 348 -6.96 -7.51 -26.94
CA ASN A 348 -8.13 -8.40 -26.91
C ASN A 348 -8.51 -8.91 -25.52
N PHE A 349 -7.70 -8.62 -24.50
CA PHE A 349 -7.94 -9.02 -23.11
C PHE A 349 -7.66 -7.83 -22.18
N CYS A 350 -8.26 -6.68 -22.51
CA CYS A 350 -7.76 -5.39 -22.03
C CYS A 350 -7.95 -5.17 -20.52
N GLY A 351 -8.89 -5.88 -19.89
CA GLY A 351 -9.19 -5.74 -18.46
C GLY A 351 -9.44 -4.28 -18.09
N SER A 352 -8.64 -3.75 -17.18
CA SER A 352 -8.69 -2.34 -16.73
C SER A 352 -7.94 -1.35 -17.64
N GLY A 353 -7.46 -1.79 -18.82
CA GLY A 353 -6.86 -0.98 -19.87
C GLY A 353 -5.35 -0.75 -19.76
N THR A 354 -4.69 -1.26 -18.71
CA THR A 354 -3.29 -0.94 -18.37
C THR A 354 -2.29 -1.10 -19.54
N MET A 355 -2.38 -2.17 -20.33
CA MET A 355 -1.45 -2.38 -21.46
C MET A 355 -1.59 -1.28 -22.52
N LEU A 356 -2.81 -0.86 -22.84
CA LEU A 356 -3.07 0.20 -23.82
C LEU A 356 -2.65 1.58 -23.30
N TYR A 357 -2.85 1.87 -22.02
CA TYR A 357 -2.37 3.11 -21.42
C TYR A 357 -0.85 3.23 -21.52
N GLU A 358 -0.12 2.16 -21.21
CA GLU A 358 1.34 2.16 -21.35
C GLU A 358 1.80 2.18 -22.81
N ARG A 359 1.09 1.49 -23.73
CA ARG A 359 1.38 1.55 -25.18
C ARG A 359 1.12 2.94 -25.76
N GLY A 360 0.21 3.71 -25.19
CA GLY A 360 -0.11 5.07 -25.62
C GLY A 360 1.07 6.05 -25.57
N TYR A 361 2.03 5.82 -24.67
CA TYR A 361 3.25 6.62 -24.54
C TYR A 361 4.25 6.47 -25.70
N TYR A 362 3.91 5.65 -26.70
CA TYR A 362 4.67 5.49 -27.93
C TYR A 362 3.80 5.95 -29.11
N PRO A 363 4.40 6.46 -30.21
CA PRO A 363 3.66 6.81 -31.41
C PRO A 363 2.67 5.72 -31.85
N HIS A 364 1.42 6.12 -32.13
CA HIS A 364 0.34 5.23 -32.56
C HIS A 364 -0.75 6.03 -33.31
N GLY A 365 -1.56 5.32 -34.10
CA GLY A 365 -2.75 5.87 -34.74
C GLY A 365 -4.00 5.73 -33.85
N THR A 366 -4.37 4.50 -33.49
CA THR A 366 -5.56 4.24 -32.66
C THR A 366 -5.30 3.14 -31.63
N LEU A 367 -5.91 3.25 -30.45
CA LEU A 367 -5.88 2.22 -29.41
C LEU A 367 -7.29 1.67 -29.20
N THR A 368 -7.46 0.35 -29.32
CA THR A 368 -8.74 -0.34 -29.06
C THR A 368 -8.53 -1.44 -28.04
N GLY A 369 -9.35 -1.46 -26.99
CA GLY A 369 -9.39 -2.52 -25.99
C GLY A 369 -10.72 -3.27 -26.05
N VAL A 370 -10.65 -4.59 -25.93
CA VAL A 370 -11.81 -5.46 -25.86
C VAL A 370 -11.69 -6.34 -24.62
N ASP A 371 -12.80 -6.50 -23.90
CA ASP A 371 -12.89 -7.47 -22.81
C ASP A 371 -14.30 -8.05 -22.70
N ILE A 372 -14.39 -9.33 -22.33
CA ILE A 372 -15.67 -10.03 -22.11
C ILE A 372 -16.31 -9.62 -20.77
N ASN A 373 -15.52 -9.07 -19.85
CA ASN A 373 -16.00 -8.62 -18.55
C ASN A 373 -16.45 -7.16 -18.63
N LYS A 374 -17.77 -6.94 -18.68
CA LYS A 374 -18.39 -5.61 -18.65
C LYS A 374 -17.90 -4.72 -17.49
N HIS A 375 -17.66 -5.29 -16.31
CA HIS A 375 -17.15 -4.52 -15.18
C HIS A 375 -15.70 -4.05 -15.40
N ALA A 376 -14.86 -4.90 -16.00
CA ALA A 376 -13.48 -4.52 -16.33
C ALA A 376 -13.45 -3.38 -17.36
N VAL A 377 -14.30 -3.45 -18.38
CA VAL A 377 -14.50 -2.35 -19.35
C VAL A 377 -14.92 -1.05 -18.67
N GLY A 378 -15.88 -1.09 -17.73
CA GLY A 378 -16.28 0.10 -16.97
C GLY A 378 -15.11 0.69 -16.16
N VAL A 379 -14.31 -0.15 -15.51
CA VAL A 379 -13.09 0.29 -14.81
C VAL A 379 -12.06 0.88 -15.77
N ALA A 380 -11.90 0.31 -16.97
CA ALA A 380 -11.03 0.85 -18.00
C ALA A 380 -11.51 2.25 -18.42
N GLU A 381 -12.80 2.46 -18.68
CA GLU A 381 -13.38 3.76 -19.01
C GLU A 381 -13.21 4.80 -17.90
N GLU A 382 -13.31 4.39 -16.64
CA GLU A 382 -13.05 5.28 -15.49
C GLU A 382 -11.59 5.73 -15.43
N ASN A 383 -10.64 4.80 -15.61
CA ASN A 383 -9.22 5.11 -15.71
C ASN A 383 -8.94 6.05 -16.90
N ASN A 384 -9.69 5.90 -17.99
CA ASN A 384 -9.53 6.67 -19.21
C ASN A 384 -9.72 8.17 -18.99
N ARG A 385 -10.60 8.55 -18.04
CA ARG A 385 -10.87 9.95 -17.67
C ARG A 385 -9.66 10.65 -17.05
N CYS A 386 -8.70 9.89 -16.54
CA CYS A 386 -7.48 10.40 -15.92
C CYS A 386 -6.22 10.08 -16.75
N ALA A 387 -6.38 9.42 -17.91
CA ALA A 387 -5.29 9.01 -18.77
C ALA A 387 -4.87 10.13 -19.73
N GLU A 388 -3.59 10.12 -20.12
CA GLU A 388 -3.05 11.03 -21.13
C GLU A 388 -3.45 10.60 -22.55
N HIS A 389 -3.61 9.30 -22.76
CA HIS A 389 -4.05 8.71 -24.01
C HIS A 389 -5.39 8.05 -23.81
N HIS A 390 -6.25 8.12 -24.83
CA HIS A 390 -7.65 7.72 -24.72
C HIS A 390 -8.02 6.53 -25.62
N PRO A 391 -7.75 5.28 -25.21
CA PRO A 391 -8.23 4.10 -25.92
C PRO A 391 -9.76 4.04 -25.97
N GLN A 392 -10.28 3.44 -27.03
CA GLN A 392 -11.67 3.02 -27.12
C GLN A 392 -11.80 1.63 -26.48
N PHE A 393 -12.73 1.46 -25.54
CA PHE A 393 -13.01 0.16 -24.94
C PHE A 393 -14.36 -0.39 -25.41
N LEU A 394 -14.41 -1.70 -25.65
CA LEU A 394 -15.59 -2.41 -26.14
C LEU A 394 -15.84 -3.65 -25.30
N HIS A 395 -17.08 -3.82 -24.83
CA HIS A 395 -17.52 -5.06 -24.20
C HIS A 395 -17.86 -6.09 -25.28
N MET A 396 -16.96 -7.04 -25.50
CA MET A 396 -17.10 -8.07 -26.54
C MET A 396 -16.22 -9.28 -26.23
N ASP A 397 -16.64 -10.44 -26.71
CA ASP A 397 -15.82 -11.65 -26.69
C ASP A 397 -14.71 -11.54 -27.76
N ALA A 398 -13.45 -11.66 -27.33
CA ALA A 398 -12.28 -11.64 -28.21
C ALA A 398 -12.41 -12.63 -29.38
N LEU A 399 -13.03 -13.81 -29.16
CA LEU A 399 -13.18 -14.84 -30.17
C LEU A 399 -14.21 -14.51 -31.26
N LYS A 400 -15.01 -13.45 -31.07
CA LYS A 400 -16.00 -12.97 -32.03
C LYS A 400 -15.52 -11.80 -32.89
N PHE A 401 -14.24 -11.44 -32.77
CA PHE A 401 -13.66 -10.34 -33.52
C PHE A 401 -13.60 -10.67 -35.02
N THR A 402 -14.39 -9.96 -35.82
CA THR A 402 -14.51 -10.20 -37.28
C THR A 402 -14.22 -8.96 -38.13
N ALA A 403 -13.99 -7.80 -37.50
CA ALA A 403 -13.90 -6.52 -38.20
C ALA A 403 -12.52 -5.84 -38.06
N LYS A 404 -12.01 -5.28 -39.16
CA LYS A 404 -10.75 -4.51 -39.32
C LYS A 404 -9.47 -5.32 -39.09
N ARG A 405 -8.49 -5.11 -39.97
CA ARG A 405 -7.12 -5.58 -39.75
C ARG A 405 -6.39 -4.59 -38.84
N TYR A 406 -5.71 -5.08 -37.82
CA TYR A 406 -4.87 -4.30 -36.90
C TYR A 406 -3.40 -4.46 -37.26
N ASP A 407 -2.61 -3.42 -36.98
CA ASP A 407 -1.18 -3.43 -37.23
C ASP A 407 -0.41 -4.03 -36.05
N GLU A 408 -0.94 -3.85 -34.84
CA GLU A 408 -0.34 -4.32 -33.60
C GLU A 408 -1.40 -4.93 -32.68
N ILE A 409 -1.04 -6.02 -32.02
CA ILE A 409 -1.75 -6.56 -30.87
C ILE A 409 -0.80 -6.53 -29.69
N ILE A 410 -1.28 -6.08 -28.53
CA ILE A 410 -0.52 -6.10 -27.28
C ILE A 410 -1.45 -6.47 -26.12
N SER A 411 -1.22 -7.63 -25.50
CA SER A 411 -2.16 -8.17 -24.51
C SER A 411 -1.48 -8.87 -23.33
N ASN A 412 -2.01 -8.60 -22.14
CA ASN A 412 -1.80 -9.41 -20.94
C ASN A 412 -2.80 -10.57 -20.95
N MET A 413 -2.35 -11.75 -21.38
CA MET A 413 -3.23 -12.90 -21.56
C MET A 413 -3.69 -13.47 -20.19
N PRO A 414 -4.88 -14.09 -20.09
CA PRO A 414 -5.31 -14.77 -18.87
C PRO A 414 -4.34 -15.88 -18.44
N PHE A 415 -3.96 -15.92 -17.17
CA PHE A 415 -2.98 -16.91 -16.64
C PHE A 415 -3.62 -18.20 -16.12
N GLY A 416 -4.95 -18.26 -15.92
CA GLY A 416 -5.60 -19.45 -15.36
C GLY A 416 -5.32 -19.71 -13.87
N LEU A 417 -4.72 -18.75 -13.16
CA LEU A 417 -4.37 -18.86 -11.74
C LEU A 417 -5.35 -18.13 -10.83
N ARG A 418 -5.56 -16.83 -11.08
CA ARG A 418 -6.49 -15.98 -10.31
C ARG A 418 -7.85 -15.83 -10.98
N VAL A 419 -7.88 -16.03 -12.29
CA VAL A 419 -9.07 -15.96 -13.15
C VAL A 419 -8.92 -17.07 -14.19
N GLY A 420 -9.97 -17.86 -14.36
CA GLY A 420 -10.01 -19.02 -15.26
C GLY A 420 -9.25 -20.24 -14.73
N SER A 421 -8.92 -21.17 -15.63
CA SER A 421 -8.11 -22.37 -15.36
C SER A 421 -7.22 -22.71 -16.57
N HIS A 422 -6.22 -23.57 -16.37
CA HIS A 422 -5.36 -24.05 -17.45
C HIS A 422 -6.16 -24.66 -18.63
N ALA A 423 -7.15 -25.52 -18.35
CA ALA A 423 -7.99 -26.13 -19.38
C ALA A 423 -8.82 -25.08 -20.16
N GLN A 424 -9.30 -24.03 -19.48
CA GLN A 424 -9.98 -22.92 -20.15
C GLN A 424 -9.01 -22.10 -21.02
N ASN A 425 -7.79 -21.86 -20.54
CA ASN A 425 -6.75 -21.19 -21.31
C ASN A 425 -6.35 -21.97 -22.55
N GLU A 426 -6.21 -23.30 -22.46
CA GLU A 426 -5.88 -24.13 -23.62
C GLU A 426 -6.90 -23.94 -24.75
N ARG A 427 -8.19 -24.06 -24.42
CA ARG A 427 -9.28 -23.86 -25.39
C ARG A 427 -9.31 -22.42 -25.93
N LEU A 428 -9.11 -21.42 -25.05
CA LEU A 428 -9.10 -20.01 -25.43
C LEU A 428 -7.93 -19.68 -26.35
N TYR A 429 -6.72 -20.06 -25.97
CA TYR A 429 -5.50 -19.73 -26.69
C TYR A 429 -5.47 -20.43 -28.05
N ARG A 430 -5.90 -21.70 -28.15
CA ARG A 430 -6.02 -22.41 -29.44
C ARG A 430 -6.94 -21.65 -30.41
N GLN A 431 -8.13 -21.27 -29.97
CA GLN A 431 -9.08 -20.54 -30.82
C GLN A 431 -8.58 -19.12 -31.15
N TYR A 432 -8.00 -18.43 -30.18
CA TYR A 432 -7.47 -17.09 -30.37
C TYR A 432 -6.29 -17.09 -31.36
N PHE A 433 -5.35 -18.03 -31.25
CA PHE A 433 -4.25 -18.16 -32.20
C PHE A 433 -4.70 -18.45 -33.63
N ALA A 434 -5.78 -19.23 -33.80
CA ALA A 434 -6.35 -19.51 -35.12
C ALA A 434 -6.94 -18.27 -35.80
N MET A 435 -7.49 -17.32 -35.03
CA MET A 435 -8.06 -16.07 -35.57
C MET A 435 -7.04 -14.94 -35.75
N LEU A 436 -5.90 -14.95 -35.02
CA LEU A 436 -4.88 -13.90 -35.08
C LEU A 436 -4.46 -13.51 -36.52
N PRO A 437 -4.18 -14.45 -37.44
CA PRO A 437 -3.80 -14.10 -38.82
C PRO A 437 -4.89 -13.35 -39.58
N GLY A 438 -6.15 -13.62 -39.28
CA GLY A 438 -7.32 -12.96 -39.90
C GLY A 438 -7.49 -11.51 -39.46
N ILE A 439 -7.18 -11.23 -38.19
CA ILE A 439 -7.33 -9.89 -37.60
C ILE A 439 -6.09 -9.00 -37.77
N LEU A 440 -4.93 -9.56 -38.15
CA LEU A 440 -3.71 -8.80 -38.40
C LEU A 440 -3.54 -8.39 -39.86
N THR A 441 -2.87 -7.26 -40.10
CA THR A 441 -2.31 -6.90 -41.42
C THR A 441 -1.17 -7.86 -41.79
N GLU A 442 -0.68 -7.82 -43.04
CA GLU A 442 0.39 -8.73 -43.51
C GLU A 442 1.70 -8.57 -42.73
N LYS A 443 2.00 -7.36 -42.24
CA LYS A 443 3.18 -7.07 -41.41
C LYS A 443 2.81 -6.84 -39.94
N GLY A 444 1.76 -7.52 -39.49
CA GLY A 444 1.23 -7.37 -38.13
C GLY A 444 2.19 -7.89 -37.07
N ILE A 445 2.27 -7.17 -35.96
CA ILE A 445 3.07 -7.54 -34.78
C ILE A 445 2.15 -7.94 -33.63
N VAL A 446 2.50 -8.99 -32.89
CA VAL A 446 1.77 -9.44 -31.70
C VAL A 446 2.71 -9.50 -30.51
N THR A 447 2.39 -8.76 -29.44
CA THR A 447 3.09 -8.82 -28.15
C THR A 447 2.18 -9.47 -27.11
N LEU A 448 2.51 -10.69 -26.70
CA LEU A 448 1.72 -11.45 -25.73
C LEU A 448 2.51 -11.66 -24.44
N TYR A 449 1.90 -11.30 -23.32
CA TYR A 449 2.41 -11.55 -21.98
C TYR A 449 1.59 -12.66 -21.31
N THR A 450 2.22 -13.78 -20.96
CA THR A 450 1.53 -14.96 -20.42
C THR A 450 2.38 -15.80 -19.47
N GLN A 451 1.72 -16.49 -18.54
CA GLN A 451 2.31 -17.55 -17.72
C GLN A 451 2.28 -18.94 -18.39
N GLU A 452 1.44 -19.13 -19.41
CA GLU A 452 1.23 -20.39 -20.14
C GLU A 452 2.33 -20.63 -21.20
N LYS A 453 3.59 -20.67 -20.78
CA LYS A 453 4.78 -20.69 -21.67
C LYS A 453 4.81 -21.88 -22.63
N ASN A 454 4.54 -23.08 -22.12
CA ASN A 454 4.61 -24.31 -22.92
C ASN A 454 3.50 -24.34 -23.98
N LEU A 455 2.27 -24.02 -23.58
CA LEU A 455 1.12 -23.89 -24.47
C LEU A 455 1.38 -22.84 -25.55
N MET A 456 1.89 -21.66 -25.16
CA MET A 456 2.23 -20.60 -26.10
C MET A 456 3.25 -21.06 -27.16
N GLU A 457 4.30 -21.76 -26.74
CA GLU A 457 5.33 -22.27 -27.66
C GLU A 457 4.81 -23.37 -28.58
N GLU A 458 3.91 -24.23 -28.11
CA GLU A 458 3.22 -25.23 -28.93
C GLU A 458 2.37 -24.55 -30.03
N LEU A 459 1.60 -23.52 -29.66
CA LEU A 459 0.71 -22.80 -30.59
C LEU A 459 1.48 -22.03 -31.65
N ILE A 460 2.57 -21.36 -31.27
CA ILE A 460 3.44 -20.65 -32.22
C ILE A 460 4.04 -21.63 -33.24
N LYS A 461 4.51 -22.80 -32.78
CA LYS A 461 5.12 -23.82 -33.64
C LYS A 461 4.09 -24.47 -34.58
N SER A 462 2.94 -24.90 -34.04
CA SER A 462 1.92 -25.63 -34.78
C SER A 462 1.12 -24.76 -35.75
N GLY A 463 0.89 -23.49 -35.41
CA GLY A 463 0.13 -22.58 -36.27
C GLY A 463 0.87 -22.14 -37.53
N GLY A 464 2.20 -22.12 -37.55
CA GLY A 464 3.02 -21.82 -38.73
C GLY A 464 2.99 -20.36 -39.22
N HIS A 465 2.00 -19.55 -38.81
CA HIS A 465 1.76 -18.17 -39.28
C HIS A 465 2.63 -17.09 -38.65
N PHE A 466 3.36 -17.40 -37.57
CA PHE A 466 4.13 -16.43 -36.81
C PHE A 466 5.59 -16.86 -36.67
N GLU A 467 6.49 -15.88 -36.67
CA GLU A 467 7.87 -16.02 -36.23
C GLU A 467 8.09 -15.31 -34.90
N VAL A 468 8.99 -15.84 -34.06
CA VAL A 468 9.34 -15.20 -32.78
C VAL A 468 10.45 -14.19 -33.02
N LEU A 469 10.11 -12.90 -32.94
CA LEU A 469 11.08 -11.81 -33.07
C LEU A 469 11.87 -11.62 -31.78
N LYS A 470 11.18 -11.69 -30.62
CA LYS A 470 11.78 -11.60 -29.29
C LYS A 470 11.03 -12.45 -28.28
N ARG A 471 11.77 -12.96 -27.29
CA ARG A 471 11.22 -13.64 -26.11
C ARG A 471 12.06 -13.33 -24.88
N ALA A 472 11.41 -12.99 -23.77
CA ALA A 472 12.06 -12.86 -22.47
C ALA A 472 11.11 -13.18 -21.33
N THR A 473 11.66 -13.68 -20.23
CA THR A 473 10.94 -13.89 -18.97
C THR A 473 10.97 -12.61 -18.14
N PHE A 474 9.85 -12.32 -17.49
CA PHE A 474 9.63 -11.17 -16.62
C PHE A 474 9.19 -11.69 -15.25
N GLU A 475 9.67 -11.10 -14.17
CA GLU A 475 9.15 -11.31 -12.82
C GLU A 475 7.90 -10.44 -12.61
N SER A 476 6.87 -10.97 -11.96
CA SER A 476 5.73 -10.17 -11.52
C SER A 476 5.00 -10.83 -10.35
N GLY A 477 5.25 -10.33 -9.14
CA GLY A 477 4.54 -10.76 -7.94
C GLY A 477 4.78 -12.22 -7.59
N GLY A 478 6.03 -12.67 -7.73
CA GLY A 478 6.48 -14.05 -7.48
C GLY A 478 6.23 -15.02 -8.65
N LEU A 479 5.65 -14.55 -9.75
CA LEU A 479 5.49 -15.32 -10.98
C LEU A 479 6.55 -14.93 -12.01
N TYR A 480 6.80 -15.84 -12.96
CA TYR A 480 7.77 -15.66 -14.04
C TYR A 480 7.17 -15.83 -15.45
N PRO A 481 6.24 -14.94 -15.85
CA PRO A 481 5.63 -14.95 -17.18
C PRO A 481 6.61 -14.56 -18.27
N ALA A 482 6.31 -14.97 -19.49
CA ALA A 482 7.10 -14.62 -20.66
C ALA A 482 6.36 -13.58 -21.51
N VAL A 483 7.14 -12.67 -22.09
CA VAL A 483 6.74 -11.79 -23.18
C VAL A 483 7.21 -12.42 -24.49
N TYR A 484 6.29 -12.63 -25.42
CA TYR A 484 6.57 -13.04 -26.79
C TYR A 484 6.24 -11.88 -27.72
N VAL A 485 7.20 -11.46 -28.54
CA VAL A 485 6.96 -10.54 -29.65
C VAL A 485 7.04 -11.35 -30.93
N LEU A 486 5.93 -11.39 -31.66
CA LEU A 486 5.73 -12.23 -32.84
C LEU A 486 5.51 -11.36 -34.08
N GLY A 487 6.16 -11.73 -35.18
CA GLY A 487 5.89 -11.19 -36.50
C GLY A 487 5.02 -12.15 -37.29
N LYS A 488 4.02 -11.63 -38.00
CA LYS A 488 3.28 -12.45 -38.98
C LYS A 488 4.19 -12.74 -40.19
N LYS A 489 4.20 -14.00 -40.64
CA LYS A 489 4.96 -14.45 -41.82
C LYS A 489 4.28 -14.11 -43.13
#